data_AF-A0A7X9ABX1-F1
#
_entry.id   AF-A0A7X9ABX1-F1
#
_cell.length_a   1.000
_cell.length_b   1.000
_cell.length_c   1.000
_cell.angle_alpha   90.00
_cell.angle_beta   90.00
_cell.angle_gamma   90.00
#
_symmetry.space_group_name_H-M   'P 1'
#
loop_
_entity.id
_entity.type
_entity.pdbx_description
1 polymer ?
#
loop_
_entity_poly.entity_id
_entity_poly.type
_entity_poly.pdbx_seq_one_letter_code
_entity_poly.pdbx_strand_id
1 'polypeptide(L)'
;MNSAPIMIVGLMLGLYFTFFGYTARKLLILISSLFSGGLVSLAISVAIQDFPGVLALLSDGYTGAELFALFLGPAGSMALLINVVSFGAGSLILFFLARSSGALTRPLLGIFAPISAALLVLGTLRLFLPLSASLVFAAGAWVLILIVSLFSFDLFLAVESAIIAAMALSLLVTRFWYLSSWVFYTLWALLALLGIFNQRSMIRSKEAGDE
;
A
#
# COMPACT_ATOMS: atom_id res chain seq x y z
N MET A 1 -12.82 -21.40 14.63
CA MET A 1 -11.72 -21.22 15.60
C MET A 1 -10.37 -20.90 14.96
N ASN A 2 -10.11 -21.22 13.68
CA ASN A 2 -8.81 -20.98 13.04
C ASN A 2 -8.51 -19.51 12.64
N SER A 3 -9.49 -18.61 12.76
CA SER A 3 -9.37 -17.21 12.30
C SER A 3 -8.78 -16.26 13.35
N ALA A 4 -8.93 -16.58 14.65
CA ALA A 4 -8.47 -15.71 15.74
C ALA A 4 -6.92 -15.60 15.82
N PRO A 5 -6.13 -16.68 15.65
CA PRO A 5 -4.67 -16.57 15.61
C PRO A 5 -4.18 -15.72 14.44
N ILE A 6 -4.80 -15.86 13.26
CA ILE A 6 -4.46 -15.07 12.06
C ILE A 6 -4.74 -13.59 12.31
N MET A 7 -5.88 -13.27 12.94
CA MET A 7 -6.20 -11.90 13.34
C MET A 7 -5.16 -11.34 14.31
N ILE A 8 -4.79 -12.08 15.36
CA ILE A 8 -3.82 -11.60 16.37
C ILE A 8 -2.47 -11.31 15.70
N VAL A 9 -1.97 -12.22 14.86
CA VAL A 9 -0.73 -12.00 14.10
C VAL A 9 -0.85 -10.78 13.19
N GLY A 10 -1.98 -10.63 12.48
CA GLY A 10 -2.25 -9.48 11.62
C GLY A 10 -2.27 -8.15 12.40
N LEU A 11 -2.89 -8.13 13.59
CA LEU A 11 -2.91 -6.96 14.46
C LEU A 11 -1.52 -6.61 14.99
N MET A 12 -0.75 -7.60 15.43
CA MET A 12 0.62 -7.38 15.91
C MET A 12 1.52 -6.83 14.82
N LEU A 13 1.47 -7.40 13.62
CA LEU A 13 2.23 -6.91 12.47
C LEU A 13 1.79 -5.51 12.05
N GLY A 14 0.48 -5.27 11.97
CA GLY A 14 -0.07 -3.96 11.64
C GLY A 14 0.38 -2.88 12.62
N LEU A 15 0.23 -3.12 13.93
CA LEU A 15 0.68 -2.18 14.97
C LEU A 15 2.20 -1.97 14.90
N TYR A 16 2.97 -3.03 14.70
CA TYR A 16 4.41 -2.93 14.58
C TYR A 16 4.82 -2.05 13.40
N PHE A 17 4.27 -2.26 12.21
CA PHE A 17 4.59 -1.43 11.05
C PHE A 17 4.03 -0.01 11.13
N THR A 18 2.89 0.19 11.79
CA THR A 18 2.32 1.54 12.01
C THR A 18 3.21 2.38 12.92
N PHE A 19 3.74 1.82 14.01
CA PHE A 19 4.46 2.60 15.03
C PHE A 19 5.98 2.44 14.98
N PHE A 20 6.49 1.30 14.54
CA PHE A 20 7.91 0.92 14.57
C PHE A 20 8.46 0.59 13.18
N GLY A 21 7.77 0.99 12.11
CA GLY A 21 8.20 0.75 10.73
C GLY A 21 9.67 1.17 10.50
N TYR A 22 10.05 2.35 10.99
CA TYR A 22 11.43 2.85 10.94
C TYR A 22 12.49 1.88 11.50
N THR A 23 12.19 1.15 12.58
CA THR A 23 13.11 0.16 13.17
C THR A 23 13.41 -0.99 12.18
N ALA A 24 12.43 -1.34 11.36
CA ALA A 24 12.54 -2.36 10.32
C ALA A 24 12.86 -1.77 8.93
N ARG A 25 13.47 -0.59 8.85
CA ARG A 25 13.73 0.14 7.59
C ARG A 25 14.31 -0.72 6.46
N LYS A 26 15.32 -1.56 6.74
CA LYS A 26 15.92 -2.43 5.71
C LYS A 26 14.90 -3.41 5.12
N LEU A 27 14.04 -3.98 5.96
CA LEU A 27 12.98 -4.87 5.54
C LEU A 27 11.90 -4.11 4.77
N LEU A 28 11.50 -2.93 5.24
CA LEU A 28 10.52 -2.09 4.57
C LEU A 28 10.97 -1.65 3.18
N ILE A 29 12.25 -1.31 2.99
CA ILE A 29 12.79 -0.98 1.66
C ILE A 29 12.65 -2.16 0.71
N LEU A 30 13.03 -3.37 1.15
CA LEU A 30 12.93 -4.57 0.33
C LEU A 30 11.48 -4.90 -0.01
N ILE A 31 10.58 -4.88 0.99
CA ILE A 31 9.16 -5.17 0.79
C ILE A 31 8.52 -4.11 -0.09
N SER A 32 8.71 -2.82 0.19
CA SER A 32 8.15 -1.71 -0.59
C SER A 32 8.66 -1.76 -2.04
N SER A 33 9.94 -2.08 -2.26
CA SER A 33 10.47 -2.25 -3.63
C SER A 33 9.81 -3.42 -4.38
N LEU A 34 9.66 -4.58 -3.75
CA LEU A 34 9.01 -5.74 -4.37
C LEU A 34 7.53 -5.46 -4.64
N PHE A 35 6.80 -4.96 -3.65
CA PHE A 35 5.37 -4.74 -3.75
C PHE A 35 5.03 -3.59 -4.69
N SER A 36 5.76 -2.48 -4.66
CA SER A 36 5.45 -1.33 -5.51
C SER A 36 5.66 -1.64 -6.99
N GLY A 37 6.78 -2.27 -7.34
CA GLY A 37 7.05 -2.70 -8.71
C GLY A 37 6.02 -3.71 -9.21
N GLY A 38 5.67 -4.69 -8.37
CA GLY A 38 4.69 -5.71 -8.71
C GLY A 38 3.28 -5.14 -8.87
N LEU A 39 2.81 -4.33 -7.91
CA LEU A 39 1.47 -3.74 -7.95
C LEU A 39 1.29 -2.79 -9.13
N VAL A 40 2.28 -1.93 -9.40
CA VAL A 40 2.20 -1.00 -10.54
C VAL A 40 2.22 -1.76 -11.86
N SER A 41 3.10 -2.76 -12.02
CA SER A 41 3.14 -3.58 -13.24
C SER A 41 1.85 -4.39 -13.42
N LEU A 42 1.30 -4.96 -12.36
CA LEU A 42 0.02 -5.66 -12.37
C LEU A 42 -1.12 -4.73 -12.78
N ALA A 43 -1.21 -3.54 -12.18
CA ALA A 43 -2.25 -2.56 -12.51
C ALA A 43 -2.20 -2.14 -13.98
N ILE A 44 -1.00 -1.94 -14.53
CA ILE A 44 -0.79 -1.64 -15.95
C ILE A 44 -1.22 -2.82 -16.81
N SER A 45 -0.80 -4.03 -16.46
CA SER A 45 -1.12 -5.25 -17.22
C SER A 45 -2.62 -5.51 -17.32
N VAL A 46 -3.32 -5.37 -16.19
CA VAL A 46 -4.77 -5.50 -16.11
C VAL A 46 -5.46 -4.39 -16.91
N ALA A 47 -5.00 -3.15 -16.80
CA ALA A 47 -5.54 -2.03 -17.57
C ALA A 47 -5.35 -2.20 -19.09
N ILE A 48 -4.24 -2.79 -19.53
CA ILE A 48 -4.01 -3.07 -20.96
C ILE A 48 -4.96 -4.18 -21.46
N GLN A 49 -5.23 -5.18 -20.63
CA GLN A 49 -6.06 -6.33 -21.01
C GLN A 49 -7.56 -6.01 -21.05
N ASP A 50 -8.06 -5.24 -20.07
CA ASP A 50 -9.49 -4.91 -19.96
C ASP A 50 -9.73 -3.56 -19.26
N PHE A 51 -9.32 -2.48 -19.91
CA PHE A 51 -9.55 -1.11 -19.41
C PHE A 51 -11.02 -0.80 -19.12
N PRO A 52 -12.00 -1.17 -19.99
CA PRO A 52 -13.41 -0.93 -19.70
C PRO A 52 -13.89 -1.69 -18.46
N GLY A 53 -13.47 -2.95 -18.27
CA GLY A 53 -13.77 -3.74 -17.08
C GLY A 53 -13.21 -3.14 -15.80
N VAL A 54 -11.98 -2.61 -15.84
CA VAL A 54 -11.37 -1.86 -14.72
C VAL A 54 -12.22 -0.64 -14.36
N LEU A 55 -12.61 0.15 -15.36
CA LEU A 55 -13.41 1.37 -15.14
C LEU A 55 -14.79 1.03 -14.58
N ALA A 56 -15.45 0.00 -15.09
CA ALA A 56 -16.75 -0.45 -14.61
C ALA A 56 -16.67 -0.93 -13.15
N LEU A 57 -15.66 -1.72 -12.79
CA LEU A 57 -15.46 -2.15 -11.41
C LEU A 57 -15.16 -0.98 -10.46
N LEU A 58 -14.40 0.01 -10.92
CA LEU A 58 -14.17 1.22 -10.15
C LEU A 58 -15.42 2.11 -10.04
N SER A 59 -16.28 2.17 -11.06
CA SER A 59 -17.52 2.97 -11.00
C SER A 59 -18.56 2.33 -10.11
N ASP A 60 -18.80 1.04 -10.28
CA ASP A 60 -19.93 0.33 -9.67
C ASP A 60 -19.57 -0.14 -8.25
N GLY A 61 -18.27 -0.32 -8.02
CA GLY A 61 -17.75 -0.88 -6.79
C GLY A 61 -17.60 -2.37 -6.92
N TYR A 62 -16.95 -2.97 -5.93
CA TYR A 62 -16.58 -4.36 -6.03
C TYR A 62 -16.47 -5.06 -4.68
N THR A 63 -16.57 -6.37 -4.75
CA THR A 63 -16.15 -7.32 -3.75
C THR A 63 -14.74 -7.84 -4.05
N GLY A 64 -14.09 -8.47 -3.07
CA GLY A 64 -12.78 -9.08 -3.31
C GLY A 64 -12.79 -10.14 -4.41
N ALA A 65 -13.91 -10.82 -4.63
CA ALA A 65 -14.07 -11.83 -5.68
C ALA A 65 -14.13 -11.20 -7.08
N GLU A 66 -14.81 -10.08 -7.23
CA GLU A 66 -14.91 -9.37 -8.51
C GLU A 66 -13.57 -8.73 -8.90
N LEU A 67 -12.82 -8.23 -7.91
CA LEU A 67 -11.46 -7.76 -8.15
C LEU A 67 -10.52 -8.91 -8.55
N PHE A 68 -10.73 -10.11 -7.98
CA PHE A 68 -9.99 -11.30 -8.41
C PHE A 68 -10.39 -11.76 -9.83
N ALA A 69 -11.67 -11.64 -10.19
CA ALA A 69 -12.15 -11.97 -11.53
C ALA A 69 -11.49 -11.07 -12.60
N LEU A 70 -11.22 -9.81 -12.27
CA LEU A 70 -10.45 -8.89 -13.12
C LEU A 70 -9.02 -9.40 -13.38
N PHE A 71 -8.39 -10.09 -12.42
CA PHE A 71 -7.08 -10.74 -12.62
C PHE A 71 -7.15 -12.00 -13.49
N LEU A 72 -8.28 -12.69 -13.55
CA LEU A 72 -8.49 -13.77 -14.52
C LEU A 72 -8.70 -13.22 -15.94
N GLY A 73 -9.30 -12.05 -16.07
CA GLY A 73 -9.55 -11.40 -17.37
C GLY A 73 -10.50 -12.19 -18.29
N PRO A 74 -10.87 -11.61 -19.44
CA PRO A 74 -11.79 -12.24 -20.39
C PRO A 74 -11.18 -13.46 -21.12
N ALA A 75 -9.86 -13.57 -21.15
CA ALA A 75 -9.12 -14.67 -21.80
C ALA A 75 -8.78 -15.85 -20.86
N GLY A 76 -9.32 -15.86 -19.63
CA GLY A 76 -9.17 -16.96 -18.68
C GLY A 76 -7.72 -17.20 -18.23
N SER A 77 -7.22 -18.43 -18.35
CA SER A 77 -5.92 -18.82 -17.77
C SER A 77 -4.71 -18.07 -18.33
N MET A 78 -4.77 -17.58 -19.57
CA MET A 78 -3.65 -16.85 -20.19
C MET A 78 -3.52 -15.42 -19.66
N ALA A 79 -4.64 -14.74 -19.42
CA ALA A 79 -4.66 -13.41 -18.79
C ALA A 79 -4.15 -13.49 -17.33
N LEU A 80 -4.55 -14.52 -16.58
CA LEU A 80 -3.99 -14.79 -15.25
C LEU A 80 -2.47 -14.98 -15.29
N LEU A 81 -1.95 -15.77 -16.24
CA LEU A 81 -0.52 -15.99 -16.40
C LEU A 81 0.21 -14.66 -16.69
N ILE A 82 -0.31 -13.84 -17.61
CA ILE A 82 0.25 -12.53 -17.92
C ILE A 82 0.29 -11.66 -16.67
N ASN A 83 -0.79 -11.59 -15.90
CA ASN A 83 -0.87 -10.80 -14.67
C ASN A 83 0.13 -11.26 -13.61
N VAL A 84 0.27 -12.58 -13.39
CA VAL A 84 1.25 -13.14 -12.45
C VAL A 84 2.69 -12.86 -12.90
N VAL A 85 2.97 -13.02 -14.20
CA VAL A 85 4.30 -12.73 -14.77
C VAL A 85 4.61 -11.23 -14.70
N SER A 86 3.63 -10.35 -15.00
CA SER A 86 3.79 -8.91 -14.86
C SER A 86 4.09 -8.52 -13.41
N PHE A 87 3.34 -9.06 -12.44
CA PHE A 87 3.62 -8.84 -11.04
C PHE A 87 5.04 -9.30 -10.67
N GLY A 88 5.40 -10.54 -11.02
CA GLY A 88 6.73 -11.10 -10.72
C GLY A 88 7.87 -10.32 -11.37
N ALA A 89 7.73 -9.97 -12.65
CA ALA A 89 8.73 -9.19 -13.38
C ALA A 89 8.87 -7.78 -12.80
N GLY A 90 7.76 -7.08 -12.57
CA GLY A 90 7.75 -5.75 -11.96
C GLY A 90 8.40 -5.74 -10.57
N SER A 91 8.07 -6.73 -9.73
CA SER A 91 8.67 -6.91 -8.40
C SER A 91 10.17 -7.15 -8.50
N LEU A 92 10.62 -8.06 -9.35
CA LEU A 92 12.04 -8.41 -9.49
C LEU A 92 12.85 -7.25 -10.08
N ILE A 93 12.33 -6.56 -11.09
CA ILE A 93 12.99 -5.41 -11.71
C ILE A 93 13.26 -4.33 -10.66
N LEU A 94 12.22 -3.92 -9.91
CA LEU A 94 12.38 -2.86 -8.93
C LEU A 94 13.25 -3.31 -7.74
N PHE A 95 13.16 -4.58 -7.34
CA PHE A 95 14.02 -5.16 -6.31
C PHE A 95 15.51 -5.19 -6.70
N PHE A 96 15.83 -5.64 -7.91
CA PHE A 96 17.21 -5.67 -8.39
C PHE A 96 17.76 -4.27 -8.62
N LEU A 97 16.95 -3.36 -9.16
CA LEU A 97 17.31 -1.94 -9.27
C LEU A 97 17.60 -1.35 -7.88
N ALA A 98 16.74 -1.64 -6.90
CA ALA A 98 16.93 -1.19 -5.53
C ALA A 98 18.23 -1.69 -4.88
N ARG A 99 18.74 -2.82 -5.36
CA ARG A 99 19.98 -3.44 -4.90
C ARG A 99 21.22 -2.99 -5.69
N SER A 100 21.09 -2.61 -6.97
CA SER A 100 22.24 -2.46 -7.87
C SER A 100 22.91 -1.09 -7.85
N SER A 101 22.28 -0.01 -7.37
CA SER A 101 22.96 1.27 -7.13
C SER A 101 22.11 2.26 -6.33
N GLY A 102 22.72 2.99 -5.37
CA GLY A 102 21.98 3.92 -4.50
C GLY A 102 21.44 5.18 -5.20
N ALA A 103 21.99 5.57 -6.35
CA ALA A 103 21.65 6.83 -7.03
C ALA A 103 20.33 6.76 -7.82
N LEU A 104 20.08 5.67 -8.55
CA LEU A 104 18.84 5.47 -9.33
C LEU A 104 17.69 4.88 -8.49
N THR A 105 18.03 4.15 -7.43
CA THR A 105 17.06 3.48 -6.56
C THR A 105 16.11 4.46 -5.84
N ARG A 106 16.67 5.53 -5.27
CA ARG A 106 15.91 6.51 -4.48
C ARG A 106 14.83 7.22 -5.29
N PRO A 107 15.11 7.80 -6.48
CA PRO A 107 14.07 8.47 -7.26
C PRO A 107 13.03 7.48 -7.81
N LEU A 108 13.44 6.27 -8.22
CA LEU A 108 12.49 5.27 -8.70
C LEU A 108 11.54 4.81 -7.58
N LEU A 109 12.06 4.47 -6.40
CA LEU A 109 11.22 4.15 -5.25
C LEU A 109 10.35 5.36 -4.84
N GLY A 110 10.90 6.57 -4.89
CA GLY A 110 10.16 7.81 -4.62
C GLY A 110 9.02 8.09 -5.60
N ILE A 111 8.95 7.41 -6.75
CA ILE A 111 7.84 7.50 -7.70
C ILE A 111 6.91 6.29 -7.59
N PHE A 112 7.47 5.08 -7.68
CA PHE A 112 6.70 3.83 -7.71
C PHE A 112 6.00 3.55 -6.38
N ALA A 113 6.64 3.84 -5.25
CA ALA A 113 6.07 3.56 -3.94
C ALA A 113 4.84 4.43 -3.64
N PRO A 114 4.86 5.79 -3.81
CA PRO A 114 3.63 6.57 -3.69
C PRO A 114 2.52 6.09 -4.62
N ILE A 115 2.82 5.75 -5.87
CA ILE A 115 1.81 5.25 -6.82
C ILE A 115 1.20 3.95 -6.29
N SER A 116 2.01 3.00 -5.83
CA SER A 116 1.52 1.73 -5.30
C SER A 116 0.70 1.91 -4.02
N ALA A 117 1.12 2.81 -3.13
CA ALA A 117 0.38 3.17 -1.93
C ALA A 117 -0.97 3.77 -2.30
N ALA A 118 -1.01 4.68 -3.28
CA ALA A 118 -2.23 5.30 -3.76
C ALA A 118 -3.19 4.27 -4.38
N LEU A 119 -2.68 3.30 -5.13
CA LEU A 119 -3.48 2.20 -5.68
C LEU A 119 -4.08 1.34 -4.56
N LEU A 120 -3.30 1.02 -3.52
CA LEU A 120 -3.81 0.29 -2.35
C LEU A 120 -4.85 1.08 -1.58
N VAL A 121 -4.63 2.38 -1.36
CA VAL A 121 -5.59 3.28 -0.71
C VAL A 121 -6.87 3.38 -1.53
N LEU A 122 -6.77 3.63 -2.84
CA LEU A 122 -7.91 3.70 -3.75
C LEU A 122 -8.73 2.42 -3.69
N GLY A 123 -8.06 1.27 -3.81
CA GLY A 123 -8.74 -0.01 -3.78
C GLY A 123 -9.45 -0.24 -2.45
N THR A 124 -8.74 -0.02 -1.34
CA THR A 124 -9.31 -0.24 -0.01
C THR A 124 -10.48 0.70 0.28
N LEU A 125 -10.39 1.97 -0.12
CA LEU A 125 -11.46 2.93 0.07
C LEU A 125 -12.67 2.65 -0.81
N ARG A 126 -12.48 2.11 -2.02
CA ARG A 126 -13.58 1.79 -2.91
C ARG A 126 -14.53 0.73 -2.34
N LEU A 127 -14.06 -0.09 -1.38
CA LEU A 127 -14.89 -1.04 -0.62
C LEU A 127 -15.95 -0.35 0.25
N PHE A 128 -15.82 0.95 0.51
CA PHE A 128 -16.66 1.68 1.47
C PHE A 128 -17.16 3.05 0.98
N LEU A 129 -16.47 3.69 0.03
CA LEU A 129 -16.78 5.02 -0.49
C LEU A 129 -17.12 4.98 -1.99
N PRO A 130 -17.89 5.98 -2.48
CA PRO A 130 -18.03 6.20 -3.91
C PRO A 130 -16.69 6.55 -4.55
N LEU A 131 -16.60 6.35 -5.86
CA LEU A 131 -15.36 6.52 -6.63
C LEU A 131 -14.75 7.93 -6.47
N SER A 132 -15.59 8.98 -6.54
CA SER A 132 -15.13 10.38 -6.45
C SER A 132 -14.39 10.67 -5.14
N ALA A 133 -14.97 10.27 -4.00
CA ALA A 133 -14.33 10.44 -2.69
C ALA A 133 -13.06 9.58 -2.56
N SER A 134 -13.11 8.34 -3.04
CA SER A 134 -11.96 7.42 -3.00
C SER A 134 -10.76 7.98 -3.79
N LEU A 135 -11.02 8.58 -4.96
CA LEU A 135 -9.99 9.23 -5.77
C LEU A 135 -9.38 10.44 -5.06
N VAL A 136 -10.19 11.28 -4.41
CA VAL A 136 -9.68 12.45 -3.66
C VAL A 136 -8.75 12.02 -2.52
N PHE A 137 -9.14 11.03 -1.73
CA PHE A 137 -8.30 10.54 -0.62
C PHE A 137 -7.05 9.81 -1.12
N ALA A 138 -7.16 8.99 -2.16
CA ALA A 138 -6.01 8.32 -2.76
C ALA A 138 -5.01 9.32 -3.37
N ALA A 139 -5.50 10.34 -4.06
CA ALA A 139 -4.68 11.42 -4.60
C ALA A 139 -4.03 12.25 -3.48
N GLY A 140 -4.76 12.54 -2.39
CA GLY A 140 -4.21 13.22 -1.22
C GLY A 140 -3.08 12.42 -0.57
N ALA A 141 -3.27 11.11 -0.38
CA ALA A 141 -2.24 10.21 0.13
C ALA A 141 -1.04 10.13 -0.83
N TRP A 142 -1.29 10.01 -2.13
CA TRP A 142 -0.26 10.01 -3.17
C TRP A 142 0.62 11.26 -3.10
N VAL A 143 -0.02 12.45 -3.12
CA VAL A 143 0.68 13.74 -3.06
C VAL A 143 1.47 13.88 -1.76
N LEU A 144 0.89 13.51 -0.62
CA LEU A 144 1.58 13.58 0.67
C LEU A 144 2.82 12.68 0.70
N ILE A 145 2.68 11.42 0.28
CA ILE A 145 3.80 10.45 0.24
C ILE A 145 4.86 10.92 -0.76
N LEU A 146 4.46 11.40 -1.93
CA LEU A 146 5.36 11.93 -2.95
C LEU A 146 6.16 13.13 -2.42
N ILE A 147 5.50 14.12 -1.84
CA ILE A 147 6.15 15.30 -1.26
C ILE A 147 7.18 14.88 -0.22
N VAL A 148 6.81 14.00 0.72
CA VAL A 148 7.73 13.51 1.75
C VAL A 148 8.90 12.74 1.13
N SER A 149 8.66 11.97 0.06
CA SER A 149 9.72 11.22 -0.64
C SER A 149 10.78 12.12 -1.28
N LEU A 150 10.41 13.34 -1.70
CA LEU A 150 11.33 14.33 -2.26
C LEU A 150 12.20 14.99 -1.17
N PHE A 151 11.68 15.11 0.05
CA PHE A 151 12.40 15.74 1.17
C PHE A 151 13.32 14.78 1.91
N SER A 152 12.84 13.60 2.28
CA SER A 152 13.63 12.62 3.01
C SER A 152 13.07 11.22 2.80
N PHE A 153 13.93 10.34 2.28
CA PHE A 153 13.59 8.94 2.05
C PHE A 153 13.20 8.21 3.35
N ASP A 154 13.76 8.61 4.49
CA ASP A 154 13.51 7.94 5.78
C ASP A 154 12.16 8.35 6.37
N LEU A 155 11.83 9.64 6.24
CA LEU A 155 10.49 10.14 6.56
C LEU A 155 9.45 9.56 5.60
N PHE A 156 9.79 9.36 4.34
CA PHE A 156 8.87 8.78 3.36
C PHE A 156 8.48 7.34 3.70
N LEU A 157 9.45 6.47 3.99
CA LEU A 157 9.16 5.09 4.39
C LEU A 157 8.34 5.03 5.68
N ALA A 158 8.61 5.95 6.61
CA ALA A 158 7.84 6.05 7.84
C ALA A 158 6.38 6.46 7.59
N VAL A 159 6.16 7.47 6.73
CA VAL A 159 4.82 7.94 6.37
C VAL A 159 4.05 6.90 5.56
N GLU A 160 4.67 6.30 4.55
CA GLU A 160 4.08 5.24 3.75
C GLU A 160 3.65 4.06 4.63
N SER A 161 4.57 3.53 5.45
CA SER A 161 4.29 2.39 6.33
C SER A 161 3.20 2.71 7.35
N ALA A 162 3.21 3.91 7.95
CA ALA A 162 2.19 4.33 8.89
C ALA A 162 0.81 4.36 8.24
N ILE A 163 0.67 4.96 7.04
CA ILE A 163 -0.61 5.07 6.34
C ILE A 163 -1.12 3.69 5.92
N ILE A 164 -0.28 2.87 5.27
CA ILE A 164 -0.69 1.56 4.74
C ILE A 164 -0.97 0.57 5.86
N ALA A 165 -0.08 0.49 6.87
CA ALA A 165 -0.27 -0.43 7.98
C ALA A 165 -1.47 -0.03 8.86
N ALA A 166 -1.69 1.27 9.10
CA ALA A 166 -2.89 1.75 9.79
C ALA A 166 -4.16 1.40 9.01
N MET A 167 -4.13 1.52 7.67
CA MET A 167 -5.26 1.16 6.83
C MET A 167 -5.56 -0.34 6.91
N ALA A 168 -4.53 -1.19 6.77
CA ALA A 168 -4.67 -2.64 6.86
C ALA A 168 -5.18 -3.07 8.25
N LEU A 169 -4.65 -2.48 9.32
CA LEU A 169 -5.10 -2.73 10.69
C LEU A 169 -6.56 -2.31 10.87
N SER A 170 -6.93 -1.13 10.39
CA SER A 170 -8.30 -0.62 10.47
C SER A 170 -9.27 -1.50 9.70
N LEU A 171 -8.87 -1.97 8.52
CA LEU A 171 -9.65 -2.91 7.72
C LEU A 171 -9.85 -4.22 8.48
N LEU A 172 -8.79 -4.77 9.06
CA LEU A 172 -8.83 -6.04 9.79
C LEU A 172 -9.74 -5.95 11.01
N VAL A 173 -9.61 -4.88 11.82
CA VAL A 173 -10.46 -4.64 12.99
C VAL A 173 -11.92 -4.50 12.59
N THR A 174 -12.20 -3.65 11.60
CA THR A 174 -13.59 -3.38 11.19
C THR A 174 -14.26 -4.57 10.53
N ARG A 175 -13.54 -5.35 9.72
CA ARG A 175 -14.08 -6.57 9.11
C ARG A 175 -14.26 -7.70 10.11
N PHE A 176 -13.34 -7.89 11.05
CA PHE A 176 -13.46 -8.96 12.05
C PHE A 176 -14.62 -8.75 13.01
N TRP A 177 -14.83 -7.51 13.45
CA TRP A 177 -15.88 -7.15 14.40
C TRP A 177 -17.18 -6.66 13.73
N TYR A 178 -17.28 -6.75 12.40
CA TYR A 178 -18.43 -6.28 11.61
C TYR A 178 -18.84 -4.83 11.94
N LEU A 179 -17.84 -3.97 12.13
CA LEU A 179 -18.05 -2.57 12.50
C LEU A 179 -18.46 -1.74 11.28
N SER A 180 -19.12 -0.63 11.55
CA SER A 180 -19.52 0.34 10.52
C SER A 180 -18.32 1.01 9.85
N SER A 181 -18.52 1.47 8.62
CA SER A 181 -17.49 2.14 7.83
C SER A 181 -16.93 3.41 8.49
N TRP A 182 -17.72 4.12 9.31
CA TRP A 182 -17.23 5.29 10.02
C TRP A 182 -16.12 4.95 11.01
N VAL A 183 -16.22 3.79 11.68
CA VAL A 183 -15.17 3.31 12.60
C VAL A 183 -13.88 3.05 11.86
N PHE A 184 -13.96 2.51 10.63
CA PHE A 184 -12.79 2.30 9.79
C PHE A 184 -12.05 3.61 9.52
N TYR A 185 -12.75 4.67 9.11
CA TYR A 185 -12.11 5.96 8.82
C TYR A 185 -11.52 6.59 10.07
N THR A 186 -12.25 6.57 11.19
CA THR A 186 -11.75 7.14 12.44
C THR A 186 -10.52 6.39 12.94
N LEU A 187 -10.54 5.06 12.92
CA LEU A 187 -9.40 4.24 13.33
C LEU A 187 -8.20 4.48 12.40
N TRP A 188 -8.44 4.53 11.09
CA TRP A 188 -7.39 4.75 10.10
C TRP A 188 -6.73 6.11 10.27
N ALA A 189 -7.52 7.17 10.38
CA ALA A 189 -7.02 8.53 10.56
C ALA A 189 -6.21 8.66 11.86
N LEU A 190 -6.74 8.16 12.98
CA LEU A 190 -6.06 8.23 14.28
C LEU A 190 -4.75 7.44 14.27
N LEU A 191 -4.78 6.19 13.81
CA LEU A 191 -3.59 5.34 13.78
C LEU A 191 -2.54 5.84 12.80
N ALA A 192 -2.94 6.33 11.63
CA ALA A 192 -2.01 6.91 10.67
C ALA A 192 -1.34 8.15 11.24
N LEU A 193 -2.10 9.07 11.87
CA LEU A 193 -1.55 10.27 12.50
C LEU A 193 -0.59 9.91 13.64
N LEU A 194 -1.03 9.07 14.59
CA LEU A 194 -0.20 8.65 15.71
C LEU A 194 1.04 7.90 15.25
N GLY A 195 0.92 7.04 14.23
CA GLY A 195 2.03 6.33 13.61
C GLY A 195 3.04 7.27 12.98
N ILE A 196 2.58 8.25 12.19
CA ILE A 196 3.45 9.27 11.57
C ILE A 196 4.19 10.07 12.65
N PHE A 197 3.49 10.54 13.68
CA PHE A 197 4.12 11.31 14.77
C PHE A 197 5.14 10.48 15.53
N ASN A 198 4.82 9.22 15.86
CA ASN A 198 5.73 8.33 16.58
C ASN A 198 6.98 8.00 15.76
N GLN A 199 6.81 7.62 14.50
CA GLN A 199 7.97 7.31 13.66
C GLN A 199 8.84 8.55 13.40
N ARG A 200 8.23 9.73 13.27
CA ARG A 200 8.97 11.00 13.14
C ARG A 200 9.76 11.34 14.41
N SER A 201 9.21 11.12 15.61
CA SER A 201 9.93 11.35 16.86
C SER A 201 11.12 10.39 17.00
N MET A 202 10.94 9.12 16.61
CA MET A 202 12.02 8.12 16.61
C MET A 202 13.16 8.51 15.68
N ILE A 203 12.85 8.97 14.45
CA ILE A 203 13.86 9.46 13.50
C ILE A 203 14.67 10.60 14.13
N ARG A 204 13.99 11.62 14.66
CA ARG A 204 14.65 12.78 15.30
C ARG A 204 15.50 12.40 16.51
N SER A 205 15.01 11.49 17.36
CA SER A 205 15.76 11.04 18.54
C SER A 205 17.05 10.33 18.18
N LYS A 206 17.07 9.64 17.04
CA LYS A 206 18.25 8.93 16.54
C LYS A 206 19.24 9.90 15.89
N GLU A 207 18.74 10.85 15.10
CA GLU A 207 19.57 11.92 14.51
C GLU A 207 20.26 12.77 15.59
N ALA A 208 19.59 13.04 16.72
CA ALA A 208 20.16 13.82 17.84
C ALA A 208 21.12 13.02 18.75
N GLY A 209 21.13 11.69 18.67
CA GLY A 209 22.04 10.83 19.44
C GLY A 209 23.31 10.42 18.70
N ASP A 210 23.36 10.68 17.38
CA ASP A 210 24.52 10.45 16.52
C ASP A 210 25.38 11.74 16.35
N GLU A 211 24.99 12.86 16.99
CA GLU A 211 25.78 14.10 17.18
C GLU A 211 26.55 14.07 18.52
#